data_AF-A0A7J4UNG1-F1
#
_entry.id   AF-A0A7J4UNG1-F1
#
_cell.length_a   1.000
_cell.length_b   1.000
_cell.length_c   1.000
_cell.angle_alpha   90.00
_cell.angle_beta   90.00
_cell.angle_gamma   90.00
#
_symmetry.space_group_name_H-M   'P 1'
#
loop_
_entity.id
_entity.type
_entity.pdbx_description
1 polymer ?
#
loop_
_entity_poly.entity_id
_entity_poly.type
_entity_poly.pdbx_seq_one_letter_code
_entity_poly.pdbx_strand_id
1 'polypeptide(L)'
;MNRQTNKFHCDLRHRTLKEMREMNRTITKLETLYHKSKTNAIVQWDIWTEGADIVTEYGQIGGKMQVARKTAIGKNIGKINETSPEEQAVLEATAMHKKRLDGKYSLTIEECKKEVFLPMLAASFDK
;
A
#
# COMPACT_ATOMS: atom_id res chain seq x y z
N MET A 1 12.62 -57.64 -16.18
CA MET A 1 11.63 -56.73 -16.79
C MET A 1 11.13 -55.78 -15.71
N ASN A 2 11.27 -54.48 -15.99
CA ASN A 2 10.88 -53.33 -15.17
C ASN A 2 9.48 -53.44 -14.54
N ARG A 3 9.37 -52.93 -13.30
CA ARG A 3 8.57 -51.73 -12.99
C ARG A 3 8.79 -51.31 -11.54
N GLN A 4 9.74 -50.40 -11.36
CA GLN A 4 9.83 -49.54 -10.19
C GLN A 4 8.67 -48.54 -10.30
N THR A 5 7.62 -48.70 -9.50
CA THR A 5 6.54 -47.70 -9.43
C THR A 5 6.97 -46.58 -8.49
N ASN A 6 7.18 -45.42 -9.11
CA ASN A 6 7.53 -44.13 -8.51
C ASN A 6 6.76 -43.81 -7.22
N LYS A 7 7.49 -43.79 -6.10
CA LYS A 7 7.17 -43.03 -4.89
C LYS A 7 7.47 -41.55 -5.15
N PHE A 8 6.57 -40.85 -5.82
CA PHE A 8 6.61 -39.38 -5.88
C PHE A 8 5.18 -38.86 -5.75
N HIS A 9 4.56 -39.12 -4.60
CA HIS A 9 3.39 -38.37 -4.20
C HIS A 9 3.88 -37.01 -3.66
N CYS A 10 3.87 -36.05 -4.57
CA CYS A 10 3.80 -34.61 -4.40
C CYS A 10 4.04 -34.09 -2.97
N ASP A 11 5.25 -33.60 -2.72
CA ASP A 11 5.59 -32.76 -1.58
C ASP A 11 4.97 -31.35 -1.78
N LEU A 12 3.64 -31.28 -1.72
CA LEU A 12 2.90 -30.03 -1.56
C LEU A 12 2.96 -29.67 -0.08
N ARG A 13 4.10 -29.06 0.25
CA ARG A 13 4.43 -28.30 1.45
C ARG A 13 3.17 -27.72 2.10
N HIS A 14 2.68 -28.39 3.13
CA HIS A 14 1.71 -27.82 4.05
C HIS A 14 2.44 -26.73 4.82
N ARG A 15 2.43 -25.50 4.30
CA ARG A 15 2.90 -24.34 5.05
C ARG A 15 2.13 -24.32 6.37
N THR A 16 2.87 -24.39 7.46
CA THR A 16 2.34 -24.57 8.81
C THR A 16 1.52 -23.33 9.20
N LEU A 17 0.50 -23.51 10.05
CA LEU A 17 -0.27 -22.39 10.62
C LEU A 17 0.62 -21.39 11.39
N LYS A 18 1.81 -21.81 11.81
CA LYS A 18 2.85 -20.92 12.36
C LYS A 18 3.43 -19.98 11.31
N GLU A 19 3.79 -20.47 10.13
CA GLU A 19 4.29 -19.64 9.01
C GLU A 19 3.23 -18.66 8.50
N MET A 20 1.95 -19.09 8.43
CA MET A 20 0.84 -18.20 8.09
C MET A 20 0.58 -17.13 9.17
N ARG A 21 0.88 -17.43 10.43
CA ARG A 21 0.74 -16.50 11.57
C ARG A 21 1.94 -15.56 11.71
N GLU A 22 3.12 -15.96 11.25
CA GLU A 22 4.32 -15.13 11.18
C GLU A 22 4.27 -14.10 10.05
N MET A 23 3.69 -14.44 8.88
CA MET A 23 3.46 -13.47 7.78
C MET A 23 2.50 -12.33 8.15
N ASN A 24 1.59 -12.55 9.13
CA ASN A 24 0.68 -11.51 9.62
C ASN A 24 1.33 -10.52 10.60
N ARG A 25 2.61 -10.69 10.97
CA ARG A 25 3.27 -9.83 11.97
C ARG A 25 4.03 -8.63 11.41
N THR A 26 4.22 -8.55 10.09
CA THR A 26 4.98 -7.46 9.44
C THR A 26 4.15 -6.60 8.50
N ILE A 27 2.83 -6.84 8.46
CA ILE A 27 1.90 -6.06 7.63
C ILE A 27 1.25 -4.96 8.46
N THR A 28 1.58 -3.70 8.14
CA THR A 28 0.94 -2.53 8.75
C THR A 28 0.09 -1.83 7.70
N LYS A 29 -1.23 -2.01 7.77
CA LYS A 29 -2.18 -1.36 6.86
C LYS A 29 -2.76 -0.09 7.50
N LEU A 30 -2.76 1.01 6.75
CA LEU A 30 -3.41 2.26 7.15
C LEU A 30 -4.85 2.34 6.64
N GLU A 31 -5.61 3.28 7.19
CA GLU A 31 -7.00 3.52 6.80
C GLU A 31 -7.11 3.87 5.31
N THR A 32 -8.06 3.25 4.64
CA THR A 32 -8.35 3.49 3.22
C THR A 32 -8.81 4.93 3.01
N LEU A 33 -8.31 5.57 1.96
CA LEU A 33 -8.63 6.93 1.60
C LEU A 33 -9.52 6.99 0.36
N TYR A 34 -10.42 7.96 0.33
CA TYR A 34 -11.37 8.17 -0.77
C TYR A 34 -11.24 9.57 -1.37
N HIS A 35 -11.39 9.67 -2.68
CA HIS A 35 -11.40 10.94 -3.40
C HIS A 35 -12.45 10.96 -4.51
N LYS A 36 -13.12 12.11 -4.69
CA LYS A 36 -14.15 12.31 -5.71
C LYS A 36 -13.47 12.87 -6.95
N SER A 37 -13.42 12.05 -8.00
CA SER A 37 -12.90 12.44 -9.31
C SER A 37 -13.72 13.57 -9.93
N LYS A 38 -13.14 14.26 -10.92
CA LYS A 38 -13.83 15.25 -11.77
C LYS A 38 -15.10 14.69 -12.43
N THR A 39 -15.13 13.39 -12.69
CA THR A 39 -16.27 12.68 -13.28
C THR A 39 -17.32 12.21 -12.26
N ASN A 40 -17.22 12.66 -11.01
CA ASN A 40 -18.03 12.21 -9.86
C ASN A 40 -17.82 10.73 -9.44
N ALA A 41 -16.93 9.99 -10.08
CA ALA A 41 -16.55 8.65 -9.64
C ALA A 41 -15.72 8.71 -8.35
N ILE A 42 -15.92 7.75 -7.45
CA ILE A 42 -15.15 7.63 -6.21
C ILE A 42 -13.91 6.80 -6.50
N VAL A 43 -12.75 7.36 -6.17
CA VAL A 43 -11.45 6.71 -6.22
C VAL A 43 -11.09 6.26 -4.81
N GLN A 44 -10.64 5.03 -4.69
CA GLN A 44 -10.10 4.43 -3.47
C GLN A 44 -8.58 4.40 -3.56
N TRP A 45 -7.93 4.60 -2.42
CA TRP A 45 -6.48 4.50 -2.26
C TRP A 45 -6.17 3.82 -0.94
N ASP A 46 -5.48 2.68 -1.02
CA ASP A 46 -5.00 1.91 0.11
C ASP A 46 -3.48 1.98 0.16
N ILE A 47 -2.94 1.97 1.38
CA ILE A 47 -1.51 1.86 1.61
C ILE A 47 -1.25 0.92 2.79
N TRP A 48 -0.29 0.03 2.61
CA TRP A 48 0.21 -0.84 3.66
C TRP A 48 1.69 -1.07 3.49
N THR A 49 2.33 -1.55 4.54
CA THR A 49 3.72 -2.01 4.49
C THR A 49 3.76 -3.52 4.61
N GLU A 50 4.72 -4.16 3.94
CA GLU A 50 5.08 -5.57 4.05
C GLU A 50 6.56 -5.63 4.43
N GLY A 51 6.86 -5.59 5.73
CA GLY A 51 8.24 -5.39 6.20
C GLY A 51 8.81 -4.06 5.72
N ALA A 52 9.86 -4.10 4.89
CA ALA A 52 10.49 -2.92 4.30
C ALA A 52 9.79 -2.41 3.02
N ASP A 53 8.86 -3.17 2.45
CA ASP A 53 8.14 -2.76 1.25
C ASP A 53 6.92 -1.91 1.60
N ILE A 54 6.75 -0.80 0.90
CA ILE A 54 5.55 0.02 0.93
C ILE A 54 4.73 -0.31 -0.31
N VAL A 55 3.49 -0.71 -0.11
CA VAL A 55 2.58 -1.08 -1.19
C VAL A 55 1.40 -0.12 -1.18
N THR A 56 1.07 0.39 -2.36
CA THR A 56 -0.08 1.26 -2.58
C THR A 56 -0.98 0.64 -3.63
N GLU A 57 -2.27 0.58 -3.34
CA GLU A 57 -3.29 0.17 -4.30
C GLU A 57 -4.24 1.33 -4.55
N TYR A 58 -4.57 1.58 -5.81
CA TYR A 58 -5.41 2.71 -6.15
C TYR A 58 -6.23 2.48 -7.42
N GLY A 59 -7.42 3.06 -7.44
CA GLY A 59 -8.32 2.97 -8.59
C GLY A 59 -9.72 3.44 -8.26
N GLN A 60 -10.59 3.45 -9.27
CA GLN A 60 -12.00 3.74 -9.06
C GLN A 60 -12.68 2.54 -8.37
N ILE A 61 -13.59 2.82 -7.45
CA ILE A 61 -14.40 1.76 -6.82
C ILE A 61 -15.18 1.02 -7.92
N GLY A 62 -15.04 -0.30 -7.96
CA GLY A 62 -15.64 -1.17 -8.99
C GLY A 62 -14.89 -1.19 -10.33
N GLY A 63 -13.79 -0.45 -10.46
CA GLY A 63 -12.90 -0.48 -11.61
C GLY A 63 -11.69 -1.40 -11.41
N LYS A 64 -10.76 -1.36 -12.38
CA LYS A 64 -9.47 -2.04 -12.27
C LYS A 64 -8.55 -1.28 -11.31
N MET A 65 -8.15 -1.92 -10.22
CA MET A 65 -7.15 -1.38 -9.29
C MET A 65 -5.73 -1.53 -9.86
N GLN A 66 -4.88 -0.57 -9.54
CA GLN A 66 -3.45 -0.58 -9.85
C GLN A 66 -2.68 -0.71 -8.54
N VAL A 67 -1.62 -1.51 -8.55
CA VAL A 67 -0.75 -1.72 -7.40
C VAL A 67 0.66 -1.22 -7.73
N ALA A 68 1.21 -0.39 -6.86
CA ALA A 68 2.60 0.07 -6.92
C ALA A 68 3.32 -0.32 -5.64
N ARG A 69 4.56 -0.80 -5.77
CA ARG A 69 5.41 -1.25 -4.66
C ARG A 69 6.72 -0.47 -4.67
N LYS A 70 7.18 -0.09 -3.48
CA LYS A 70 8.44 0.62 -3.26
C LYS A 70 9.12 0.07 -2.01
N THR A 71 10.35 -0.39 -2.12
CA THR A 71 11.15 -0.81 -0.96
C THR A 71 11.77 0.41 -0.27
N ALA A 72 11.61 0.52 1.04
CA ALA A 72 12.23 1.54 1.87
C ALA A 72 13.66 1.15 2.25
N ILE A 73 14.52 2.16 2.40
CA ILE A 73 15.91 2.00 2.82
C ILE A 73 16.05 2.69 4.17
N GLY A 74 16.67 2.03 5.15
CA GLY A 74 16.92 2.60 6.47
C GLY A 74 17.69 3.92 6.38
N LYS A 75 17.42 4.85 7.32
CA LYS A 75 18.05 6.18 7.34
C LYS A 75 18.95 6.33 8.55
N ASN A 76 19.95 7.21 8.41
CA ASN A 76 20.89 7.58 9.47
C ASN A 76 21.66 6.41 10.11
N ILE A 77 21.99 5.39 9.33
CA ILE A 77 22.76 4.22 9.78
C ILE A 77 24.03 4.68 10.50
N GLY A 78 24.24 4.20 11.73
CA GLY A 78 25.39 4.56 12.57
C GLY A 78 25.24 5.84 13.40
N LYS A 79 24.04 6.42 13.49
CA LYS A 79 23.70 7.52 14.43
C LYS A 79 22.69 7.03 15.47
N ILE A 80 22.55 7.76 16.57
CA ILE A 80 21.58 7.42 17.64
C ILE A 80 20.12 7.35 17.15
N ASN A 81 19.80 8.06 16.07
CA ASN A 81 18.47 8.08 15.44
C ASN A 81 18.44 7.24 14.15
N GLU A 82 19.17 6.13 14.14
CA GLU A 82 19.12 5.14 13.05
C GLU A 82 17.70 4.55 12.96
N THR A 83 17.19 4.43 11.74
CA THR A 83 15.93 3.75 11.46
C THR A 83 16.16 2.52 10.60
N SER A 84 15.56 1.40 10.99
CA SER A 84 15.60 0.20 10.17
C SER A 84 14.78 0.39 8.88
N PRO A 85 15.03 -0.41 7.82
CA PRO A 85 14.22 -0.36 6.59
C PRO A 85 12.72 -0.55 6.84
N GLU A 86 12.33 -1.40 7.79
CA GLU A 86 10.93 -1.66 8.14
C GLU A 86 10.30 -0.47 8.87
N GLU A 87 11.00 0.10 9.86
CA GLU A 87 10.58 1.32 10.55
C GLU A 87 10.45 2.48 9.57
N GLN A 88 11.42 2.61 8.66
CA GLN A 88 11.41 3.64 7.63
C GLN A 88 10.25 3.45 6.64
N ALA A 89 9.87 2.21 6.32
CA ALA A 89 8.70 1.91 5.49
C ALA A 89 7.42 2.42 6.15
N VAL A 90 7.23 2.13 7.45
CA VAL A 90 6.06 2.60 8.22
C VAL A 90 6.04 4.13 8.30
N LEU A 91 7.19 4.77 8.55
CA LEU A 91 7.30 6.24 8.58
C LEU A 91 6.98 6.88 7.21
N GLU A 92 7.46 6.29 6.11
CA GLU A 92 7.14 6.79 4.77
C GLU A 92 5.68 6.55 4.39
N ALA A 93 5.11 5.39 4.75
CA ALA A 93 3.71 5.07 4.49
C ALA A 93 2.77 6.04 5.23
N THR A 94 3.03 6.29 6.51
CA THR A 94 2.26 7.26 7.32
C THR A 94 2.39 8.68 6.79
N ALA A 95 3.59 9.11 6.39
CA ALA A 95 3.80 10.42 5.78
C ALA A 95 3.06 10.56 4.44
N MET A 96 3.06 9.52 3.59
CA MET A 96 2.32 9.52 2.32
C MET A 96 0.81 9.56 2.53
N HIS A 97 0.30 8.81 3.51
CA HIS A 97 -1.10 8.81 3.90
C HIS A 97 -1.56 10.19 4.39
N LYS A 98 -0.80 10.79 5.32
CA LYS A 98 -1.08 12.15 5.82
C LYS A 98 -1.05 13.18 4.70
N LYS A 99 -0.05 13.14 3.81
CA LYS A 99 0.03 14.05 2.66
C LYS A 99 -1.17 13.93 1.72
N ARG A 100 -1.77 12.75 1.58
CA ARG A 100 -2.98 12.54 0.79
C ARG A 100 -4.21 13.12 1.48
N LEU A 101 -4.34 12.91 2.80
CA LEU A 101 -5.40 13.48 3.63
C LEU A 101 -5.38 15.01 3.64
N ASP A 102 -4.21 15.62 3.77
CA ASP A 102 -4.05 17.09 3.71
C ASP A 102 -4.42 17.67 2.33
N GLY A 103 -4.54 16.81 1.32
CA GLY A 103 -4.90 17.17 -0.05
C GLY A 103 -6.39 17.07 -0.34
N LYS A 104 -6.74 16.13 -1.23
CA LYS A 104 -8.11 15.95 -1.76
C LYS A 104 -8.79 14.68 -1.26
N TYR A 105 -8.10 13.89 -0.44
CA TYR A 105 -8.60 12.61 0.02
C TYR A 105 -9.25 12.75 1.40
N SER A 106 -10.19 11.86 1.70
CA SER A 106 -10.91 11.81 2.96
C SER A 106 -11.00 10.37 3.47
N LEU A 107 -11.22 10.20 4.78
CA LEU A 107 -11.35 8.88 5.41
C LEU A 107 -12.67 8.20 5.06
N THR A 108 -13.72 8.99 4.78
CA THR A 108 -15.04 8.48 4.45
C THR A 108 -15.50 8.93 3.06
N ILE A 109 -16.36 8.10 2.44
CA ILE A 109 -16.98 8.40 1.15
C ILE A 109 -17.88 9.64 1.25
N GLU A 110 -18.50 9.88 2.40
CA GLU A 110 -19.39 11.04 2.61
C GLU A 110 -18.62 12.35 2.67
N GLU A 111 -17.52 12.39 3.43
CA GLU A 111 -16.65 13.58 3.50
C GLU A 111 -16.03 13.91 2.15
N CYS A 112 -15.65 12.88 1.41
CA CYS A 112 -15.13 12.99 0.06
C CYS A 112 -16.10 13.69 -0.92
N LYS A 113 -17.41 13.70 -0.64
CA LYS A 113 -18.41 14.41 -1.45
C LYS A 113 -18.50 15.90 -1.12
N LYS A 114 -18.00 16.33 0.04
CA LYS A 114 -17.97 17.74 0.44
C LYS A 114 -16.99 18.50 -0.45
N GLU A 115 -17.36 19.71 -0.87
CA GLU A 115 -16.48 20.53 -1.69
C GLU A 115 -15.38 21.14 -0.83
N VAL A 116 -14.13 20.82 -1.16
CA VAL A 116 -12.94 21.42 -0.55
C VAL A 116 -12.41 22.49 -1.50
N PHE A 117 -12.43 23.75 -1.06
CA PHE A 117 -11.94 24.89 -1.83
C PHE A 117 -10.41 24.94 -1.78
N LEU A 118 -9.77 24.44 -2.84
CA LEU A 118 -8.32 24.54 -3.02
C LEU A 118 -7.99 25.66 -4.01
N PRO A 119 -6.83 26.34 -3.88
CA PRO A 119 -6.42 27.35 -4.86
C PRO A 119 -6.30 26.74 -6.25
N MET A 120 -6.70 27.52 -7.26
CA MET A 120 -6.64 27.09 -8.66
C MET A 120 -5.17 26.94 -9.09
N LEU A 121 -4.83 25.79 -9.66
CA LEU A 121 -3.51 25.56 -10.26
C LEU A 121 -3.48 26.18 -11.66
N ALA A 122 -2.39 26.86 -12.00
CA ALA A 122 -2.18 27.43 -13.32
C ALA A 122 -2.19 26.33 -14.40
N ALA A 123 -2.78 26.62 -15.55
CA ALA A 123 -2.67 25.76 -16.72
C ALA A 123 -1.22 25.76 -17.24
N SER A 124 -0.82 24.68 -17.92
CA SER A 124 0.50 24.59 -18.56
C SER A 124 0.74 25.76 -19.53
N PHE A 125 1.98 26.23 -19.57
CA PHE A 125 2.39 27.40 -20.35
C PHE A 125 2.42 27.13 -21.87
N ASP A 126 2.88 25.95 -22.28
CA ASP A 126 3.03 25.57 -23.70
C ASP A 126 1.73 24.95 -24.26
N LYS A 127 0.68 25.76 -24.38
CA LYS A 127 -0.58 25.33 -24.99
C LYS A 127 -0.66 25.64 -26.48
#